data_AF-A0A6F7W252-F1
#
_entry.id   AF-A0A6F7W252-F1
#
_cell.length_a   1.000
_cell.length_b   1.000
_cell.length_c   1.000
_cell.angle_alpha   90.00
_cell.angle_beta   90.00
_cell.angle_gamma   90.00
#
_symmetry.space_group_name_H-M   'P 1'
#
loop_
_entity.id
_entity.type
_entity.pdbx_description
1 polymer ?
#
loop_
_entity_poly.entity_id
_entity_poly.type
_entity_poly.pdbx_seq_one_letter_code
_entity_poly.pdbx_strand_id
1 'polypeptide(L)' 'MLAVRHEPARGVPFTVELEFDAEHLVGAASVVPGVERSGERRVAYTSPTMYEGIRCFKAVTTVVSAAVEEQYG' A
#
# COMPACT_ATOMS: atom_id res chain seq x y z
N MET A 1 27.26 10.81 11.95
CA MET A 1 26.10 10.28 12.73
C MET A 1 24.99 9.98 11.72
N LEU A 2 24.26 8.87 11.70
CA LEU A 2 23.97 7.87 12.71
C LEU A 2 23.31 6.66 11.97
N ALA A 3 23.89 5.46 12.04
CA ALA A 3 23.14 4.21 11.81
C ALA A 3 22.93 3.57 13.18
N VAL A 4 22.08 4.17 14.00
CA VAL A 4 21.67 3.57 15.27
C VAL A 4 20.54 2.60 14.97
N ARG A 5 20.65 1.37 15.51
CA ARG A 5 19.57 0.40 15.47
C ARG A 5 18.41 0.93 16.31
N HIS A 6 17.28 1.18 15.68
CA HIS A 6 16.02 1.38 16.38
C HIS A 6 15.40 0.02 16.68
N GLU A 7 14.96 -0.17 17.92
CA GLU A 7 14.05 -1.26 18.26
C GLU A 7 12.79 -1.11 17.39
N PRO A 8 12.29 -2.17 16.75
CA PRO A 8 11.03 -2.09 16.02
C PRO A 8 9.94 -1.53 16.93
N ALA A 9 9.15 -0.57 16.44
CA ALA A 9 7.98 -0.11 17.18
C ALA A 9 7.06 -1.32 17.45
N ARG A 10 6.78 -1.62 18.73
CA ARG A 10 5.91 -2.74 19.14
C ARG A 10 4.62 -2.17 19.70
N GLY A 11 3.49 -2.78 19.35
CA GLY A 11 2.20 -2.52 19.98
C GLY A 11 1.41 -1.32 19.44
N VAL A 12 1.84 -0.70 18.34
CA VAL A 12 1.06 0.31 17.62
C VAL A 12 0.68 -0.19 16.23
N PRO A 13 -0.53 0.10 15.72
CA PRO A 13 -0.85 -0.13 14.33
C PRO A 13 0.04 0.69 13.39
N PHE A 14 0.34 0.13 12.22
CA PHE A 14 1.13 0.74 11.17
C PHE A 14 0.18 1.22 10.07
N THR A 15 0.21 2.52 9.78
CA THR A 15 -0.48 3.06 8.61
C THR A 15 0.50 3.14 7.44
N VAL A 16 0.08 2.60 6.30
CA VAL A 16 0.83 2.65 5.05
C VAL A 16 0.01 3.44 4.05
N GLU A 17 0.62 4.45 3.45
CA GLU A 17 0.04 5.23 2.36
C GLU A 17 0.77 4.90 1.05
N LEU A 18 0.01 4.73 -0.03
CA LEU A 18 0.51 4.45 -1.36
C LEU A 18 0.01 5.51 -2.32
N GLU A 19 0.89 6.01 -3.18
CA GLU A 19 0.56 6.91 -4.27
C GLU A 19 0.76 6.18 -5.61
N PHE A 20 -0.15 6.40 -6.54
CA PHE A 20 -0.12 5.82 -7.88
C PHE A 20 0.02 6.89 -8.97
N ASP A 21 0.51 6.49 -10.15
CA ASP A 21 0.75 7.41 -11.27
C ASP A 21 -0.55 7.90 -11.93
N ALA A 22 -1.66 7.16 -11.78
CA ALA A 22 -2.95 7.51 -12.35
C ALA A 22 -4.11 7.22 -11.38
N GLU A 23 -5.17 8.03 -11.46
CA GLU A 23 -6.35 7.93 -10.59
C GLU A 23 -7.08 6.59 -10.72
N HIS A 24 -7.17 6.01 -11.92
CA HIS A 24 -7.86 4.73 -12.11
C HIS A 24 -7.20 3.58 -11.31
N LEU A 25 -5.90 3.66 -11.04
CA LEU A 25 -5.17 2.67 -10.24
C LEU A 25 -5.57 2.70 -8.76
N VAL A 26 -6.03 3.85 -8.25
CA VAL A 26 -6.65 3.95 -6.91
C VAL A 26 -7.92 3.10 -6.86
N GLY A 27 -8.72 3.11 -7.92
CA GLY A 27 -9.90 2.27 -8.05
C GLY A 27 -9.56 0.78 -7.95
N ALA A 28 -8.53 0.35 -8.69
CA ALA A 28 -8.04 -1.03 -8.63
C ALA A 28 -7.53 -1.39 -7.23
N ALA A 29 -6.72 -0.53 -6.60
CA ALA A 29 -6.20 -0.77 -5.26
C ALA A 29 -7.29 -0.88 -4.18
N SER A 30 -8.38 -0.12 -4.31
CA SER A 30 -9.48 -0.07 -3.34
C SER A 30 -10.33 -1.34 -3.28
N VAL A 31 -10.12 -2.31 -4.18
CA VAL A 31 -10.81 -3.62 -4.11
C VAL A 31 -10.18 -4.55 -3.06
N VAL A 32 -8.97 -4.22 -2.58
CA VAL A 32 -8.32 -4.97 -1.51
C VAL A 32 -8.98 -4.61 -0.17
N PRO A 33 -9.48 -5.59 0.60
CA PRO A 33 -10.15 -5.30 1.87
C PRO A 33 -9.28 -4.50 2.84
N GLY A 34 -9.85 -3.44 3.42
CA GLY A 34 -9.17 -2.55 4.38
C GLY A 34 -8.30 -1.47 3.74
N VAL A 35 -8.25 -1.39 2.42
CA VAL A 35 -7.61 -0.30 1.67
C VAL A 35 -8.65 0.75 1.34
N GLU A 36 -8.43 1.96 1.82
CA GLU A 36 -9.34 3.09 1.65
C GLU A 36 -8.66 4.19 0.83
N ARG A 37 -9.45 4.98 0.08
CA ARG A 37 -8.91 6.13 -0.65
C ARG A 37 -8.51 7.23 0.34
N SER A 38 -7.30 7.76 0.22
CA SER A 38 -6.79 8.87 1.04
C SER A 38 -6.49 10.14 0.25
N GLY A 39 -6.68 10.12 -1.07
CA GLY A 39 -6.57 11.27 -1.97
C GLY A 39 -6.84 10.88 -3.43
N GLU A 40 -6.73 11.84 -4.36
CA GLU A 40 -7.02 11.62 -5.79
C GLU A 40 -6.21 10.47 -6.40
N ARG A 41 -4.94 10.34 -6.03
CA ARG A 41 -4.03 9.28 -6.48
C ARG A 41 -3.50 8.42 -5.35
N ARG A 42 -4.19 8.40 -4.19
CA ARG A 42 -3.67 7.78 -2.97
C ARG A 42 -4.65 6.84 -2.29
N VAL A 43 -4.11 5.77 -1.74
CA VAL A 43 -4.81 4.89 -0.80
C VAL A 43 -4.04 4.74 0.49
N ALA A 44 -4.73 4.40 1.55
CA ALA A 44 -4.15 4.09 2.85
C ALA A 44 -4.76 2.80 3.42
N TYR A 45 -3.97 2.08 4.19
CA TYR A 45 -4.47 1.02 5.05
C TYR A 45 -3.70 1.00 6.37
N THR A 46 -4.35 0.48 7.41
CA THR A 46 -3.76 0.31 8.73
C THR A 46 -3.67 -1.18 9.06
N SER A 47 -2.52 -1.61 9.58
CA SER A 47 -2.25 -3.00 9.91
C SER A 47 -1.69 -3.13 11.33
N PRO A 48 -2.11 -4.12 12.13
CA PRO A 48 -1.64 -4.29 13.51
C PRO A 48 -0.16 -4.73 13.58
N THR A 49 0.36 -5.32 12.50
CA THR A 49 1.77 -5.72 12.41
C THR A 49 2.37 -5.37 11.04
N MET A 50 3.68 -5.19 10.97
CA MET A 50 4.37 -5.04 9.68
C MET A 50 4.29 -6.31 8.81
N TYR A 51 4.11 -7.49 9.42
CA TYR A 51 3.93 -8.74 8.67
C TYR A 51 2.58 -8.78 7.94
N GLU A 52 1.51 -8.34 8.58
CA GLU A 52 0.22 -8.13 7.90
C GLU A 52 0.31 -6.97 6.92
N GLY A 53 1.06 -5.92 7.27
CA GLY A 53 1.25 -4.75 6.42
C GLY A 53 1.90 -5.10 5.08
N ILE A 54 2.96 -5.92 5.08
CA ILE A 54 3.62 -6.36 3.85
C ILE A 54 2.77 -7.35 3.04
N ARG A 55 1.90 -8.13 3.69
CA ARG A 55 0.94 -9.00 2.96
C ARG A 55 -0.12 -8.18 2.24
N CYS A 56 -0.67 -7.16 2.91
CA CYS A 56 -1.60 -6.22 2.29
C CYS A 56 -0.94 -5.46 1.13
N PHE A 57 0.28 -4.94 1.34
CA PHE A 57 1.07 -4.29 0.30
C PHE A 57 1.19 -5.17 -0.95
N LYS A 58 1.60 -6.43 -0.78
CA LYS A 58 1.74 -7.38 -1.89
C LYS A 58 0.42 -7.58 -2.63
N ALA A 59 -0.69 -7.78 -1.92
CA ALA A 59 -2.00 -7.91 -2.53
C ALA A 59 -2.39 -6.68 -3.36
N VAL A 60 -2.19 -5.47 -2.82
CA VAL A 60 -2.40 -4.20 -3.54
C VAL A 60 -1.56 -4.15 -4.81
N THR A 61 -0.25 -4.40 -4.70
CA THR A 61 0.63 -4.36 -5.87
C THR A 61 0.24 -5.38 -6.93
N THR A 62 -0.17 -6.60 -6.55
CA THR A 62 -0.63 -7.62 -7.51
C THR A 62 -1.87 -7.17 -8.27
N VAL A 63 -2.87 -6.61 -7.57
CA VAL A 63 -4.09 -6.11 -8.22
C VAL A 63 -3.78 -4.94 -9.13
N VAL A 64 -2.98 -3.98 -8.66
CA VAL A 64 -2.61 -2.80 -9.45
C VAL A 64 -1.79 -3.20 -10.68
N SER A 65 -0.83 -4.11 -10.56
CA SER A 65 -0.05 -4.61 -11.70
C SER A 65 -0.93 -5.26 -12.78
N ALA A 66 -2.05 -5.90 -12.39
CA ALA A 66 -3.00 -6.46 -13.35
C ALA A 66 -3.92 -5.41 -13.99
N ALA A 67 -4.04 -4.22 -13.38
CA ALA A 67 -4.86 -3.11 -13.86
C ALA A 67 -4.08 -2.10 -14.72
N VAL A 68 -2.74 -2.19 -14.73
CA VAL A 68 -1.90 -1.44 -15.66
C VAL A 68 -2.11 -2.04 -17.05
N GLU A 69 -2.52 -1.20 -18.01
CA GLU A 69 -2.61 -1.62 -19.41
C GLU A 69 -1.24 -2.10 -19.88
N GLU A 70 -1.18 -3.34 -20.38
CA GLU A 70 0.00 -3.82 -21.10
C GLU A 70 0.05 -3.02 -22.41
N GLN A 71 0.89 -1.98 -22.46
CA GLN A 71 1.22 -1.32 -23.71
C GLN A 71 1.83 -2.37 -24.62
N TYR A 72 1.01 -3.00 -25.47
CA TYR A 72 1.47 -3.72 -26.63
C TYR A 72 2.27 -2.74 -27.48
N GLY A 73 3.60 -2.80 -27.33
CA GLY A 73 4.56 -2.22 -28.28
C GLY A 73 4.67 -3.06 -29.53
#